data_AF-A0A4R5APZ7-F1
#
_entry.id   AF-A0A4R5APZ7-F1
#
_cell.length_a   1.000
_cell.length_b   1.000
_cell.length_c   1.000
_cell.angle_alpha   90.00
_cell.angle_beta   90.00
_cell.angle_gamma   90.00
#
_symmetry.space_group_name_H-M   'P 1'
#
loop_
_entity.id
_entity.type
_entity.pdbx_description
1 polymer ?
#
loop_
_entity_poly.entity_id
_entity_poly.type
_entity_poly.pdbx_seq_one_letter_code
_entity_poly.pdbx_strand_id
1 'polypeptide(L)'
;MSARDLRERTVAQVRSTMAVAMRADPHALDRLAGNAAGALDASTLSFVREARTLALAVSAALTTVLGVHRYGRDPYDRMICMACGIERCHTIHAVSHVLAAYAVQPGHVDRPEAWRRADAYYTGVEGRHVVLAIEEFDAGYIARPAPHSAGADNDAGTGVVIIDRATGALTRWPSYDTPALTSYYHAYRRGEL
;
A
#
# COMPACT_ATOMS: atom_id res chain seq x y z
N MET A 1 -19.36 5.27 3.46
CA MET A 1 -18.60 4.22 2.76
C MET A 1 -19.12 4.06 1.35
N SER A 2 -18.66 4.79 0.33
CA SER A 2 -19.18 4.60 -1.04
C SER A 2 -18.76 3.23 -1.60
N ALA A 3 -19.50 2.70 -2.57
CA ALA A 3 -19.18 1.42 -3.22
C ALA A 3 -17.83 1.47 -3.97
N ARG A 4 -17.48 2.66 -4.48
CA ARG A 4 -16.18 2.95 -5.09
C ARG A 4 -15.06 2.90 -4.04
N ASP A 5 -15.25 3.55 -2.89
CA ASP A 5 -14.28 3.57 -1.78
C ASP A 5 -14.04 2.15 -1.23
N LEU A 6 -15.09 1.32 -1.19
CA LEU A 6 -14.98 -0.08 -0.80
C LEU A 6 -14.08 -0.86 -1.76
N ARG A 7 -14.30 -0.72 -3.07
CA ARG A 7 -13.48 -1.39 -4.09
C ARG A 7 -12.03 -0.91 -4.01
N GLU A 8 -11.80 0.39 -3.95
CA GLU A 8 -10.45 0.97 -3.92
C GLU A 8 -9.66 0.46 -2.72
N ARG A 9 -10.27 0.41 -1.53
CA ARG A 9 -9.63 -0.19 -0.34
C ARG A 9 -9.38 -1.69 -0.48
N THR A 10 -10.33 -2.44 -1.03
CA THR A 10 -10.16 -3.89 -1.26
C THR A 10 -9.00 -4.15 -2.22
N VAL A 11 -8.91 -3.38 -3.31
CA VAL A 11 -7.79 -3.46 -4.28
C VAL A 11 -6.47 -3.09 -3.61
N ALA A 12 -6.44 -2.06 -2.77
CA ALA A 12 -5.24 -1.66 -2.03
C ALA A 12 -4.76 -2.75 -1.06
N GLN A 13 -5.68 -3.41 -0.35
CA GLN A 13 -5.37 -4.55 0.52
C GLN A 13 -4.73 -5.70 -0.26
N VAL A 14 -5.37 -6.16 -1.35
CA VAL A 14 -4.85 -7.26 -2.18
C VAL A 14 -3.48 -6.91 -2.77
N ARG A 15 -3.29 -5.68 -3.27
CA ARG A 15 -2.00 -5.23 -3.79
C ARG A 15 -0.92 -5.16 -2.72
N SER A 16 -1.28 -4.77 -1.50
CA SER A 16 -0.34 -4.78 -0.38
C SER A 16 0.10 -6.20 -0.03
N THR A 17 -0.82 -7.16 0.05
CA THR A 17 -0.48 -8.59 0.25
C THR A 17 0.44 -9.09 -0.86
N MET A 18 0.14 -8.78 -2.12
CA MET A 18 0.99 -9.12 -3.25
C MET A 18 2.39 -8.53 -3.12
N ALA A 19 2.50 -7.25 -2.77
CA ALA A 19 3.78 -6.57 -2.60
C ALA A 19 4.62 -7.20 -1.47
N VAL A 20 4.01 -7.52 -0.33
CA VAL A 20 4.68 -8.24 0.77
C VAL A 20 5.20 -9.59 0.29
N ALA A 21 4.38 -10.38 -0.41
CA ALA A 21 4.79 -11.67 -0.94
C ALA A 21 5.90 -11.55 -2.00
N MET A 22 5.85 -10.55 -2.88
CA MET A 22 6.91 -10.30 -3.88
C MET A 22 8.27 -10.05 -3.23
N ARG A 23 8.28 -9.36 -2.08
CA ARG A 23 9.50 -9.03 -1.31
C ARG A 23 10.03 -10.16 -0.44
N ALA A 24 9.23 -11.17 -0.14
CA ALA A 24 9.69 -12.32 0.64
C ALA A 24 10.80 -13.04 -0.12
N ASP A 25 11.95 -13.28 0.54
CA ASP A 25 13.07 -14.05 0.00
C ASP A 25 12.72 -15.55 0.01
N PRO A 26 12.52 -16.19 -1.16
CA PRO A 26 12.19 -17.61 -1.22
C PRO A 26 13.28 -18.49 -0.62
N HIS A 27 14.56 -18.11 -0.74
CA HIS A 27 15.66 -18.89 -0.19
C HIS A 27 15.71 -18.80 1.35
N ALA A 28 15.32 -17.66 1.92
CA ALA A 28 15.19 -17.54 3.37
C ALA A 28 14.06 -18.42 3.90
N LEU A 29 12.93 -18.50 3.21
CA LEU A 29 11.81 -19.40 3.57
C LEU A 29 12.22 -20.87 3.49
N ASP A 30 12.95 -21.27 2.44
CA ASP A 30 13.48 -22.62 2.31
C ASP A 30 14.47 -22.98 3.43
N ARG A 31 15.38 -22.06 3.78
CA ARG A 31 16.30 -22.25 4.90
C ARG A 31 15.56 -22.36 6.23
N LEU A 32 14.54 -21.54 6.47
CA LEU A 32 13.71 -21.61 7.67
C LEU A 32 13.00 -22.97 7.78
N ALA A 33 12.40 -23.44 6.68
CA ALA A 33 11.78 -24.77 6.64
C ALA A 33 12.81 -25.90 6.85
N GLY A 34 14.02 -25.77 6.29
CA GLY A 34 15.11 -26.72 6.51
C GLY A 34 15.58 -26.77 7.97
N ASN A 35 15.76 -25.61 8.61
CA ASN A 35 16.21 -25.50 10.00
C ASN A 35 15.15 -25.97 11.01
N ALA A 36 13.87 -25.88 10.66
CA ALA A 36 12.75 -26.36 11.48
C ALA A 36 12.42 -27.85 11.22
N ALA A 37 13.20 -28.56 10.39
CA ALA A 37 12.98 -29.97 10.10
C ALA A 37 13.09 -30.80 11.38
N GLY A 38 11.99 -31.48 11.74
CA GLY A 38 11.87 -32.26 12.98
C GLY A 38 11.15 -31.53 14.13
N ALA A 39 11.00 -30.21 14.07
CA ALA A 39 10.17 -29.43 15.01
C ALA A 39 8.77 -29.16 14.48
N LEU A 40 8.58 -29.17 13.16
CA LEU A 40 7.31 -28.99 12.48
C LEU A 40 6.91 -30.24 11.70
N ASP A 41 5.60 -30.47 11.55
CA ASP A 41 5.08 -31.53 10.70
C ASP A 41 5.31 -31.24 9.20
N ALA A 42 5.18 -32.28 8.38
CA ALA A 42 5.43 -32.20 6.96
C ALA A 42 4.50 -31.22 6.22
N SER A 43 3.25 -31.09 6.64
CA SER A 43 2.28 -30.19 6.03
C SER A 43 2.63 -28.73 6.33
N THR A 44 3.02 -28.41 7.56
CA THR A 44 3.49 -27.08 7.94
C THR A 44 4.75 -26.69 7.16
N LEU A 45 5.72 -27.60 7.02
CA LEU A 45 6.94 -27.35 6.24
C LEU A 45 6.65 -27.11 4.75
N SER A 46 5.76 -27.90 4.16
CA SER A 46 5.30 -27.71 2.77
C SER A 46 4.63 -26.35 2.60
N PHE A 47 3.74 -25.96 3.53
CA PHE A 47 3.09 -24.66 3.49
C PHE A 47 4.11 -23.51 3.54
N VAL A 48 5.11 -23.54 4.44
CA VAL A 48 6.11 -22.46 4.55
C VAL A 48 6.89 -22.28 3.25
N ARG A 49 7.27 -23.39 2.58
CA ARG A 49 7.98 -23.35 1.29
C ARG A 49 7.11 -22.77 0.18
N GLU A 50 5.82 -23.08 0.19
CA GLU A 50 4.88 -22.64 -0.85
C GLU A 50 4.21 -21.30 -0.55
N ALA A 51 4.29 -20.79 0.69
CA ALA A 51 3.54 -19.65 1.18
C ALA A 51 3.66 -18.42 0.28
N ARG A 52 4.88 -18.12 -0.19
CA ARG A 52 5.13 -17.01 -1.11
C ARG A 52 4.37 -17.20 -2.42
N THR A 53 4.51 -18.36 -3.05
CA THR A 53 3.87 -18.67 -4.34
C THR A 53 2.35 -18.67 -4.21
N LEU A 54 1.81 -19.27 -3.14
CA LEU A 54 0.38 -19.28 -2.85
C LEU A 54 -0.16 -17.85 -2.65
N ALA A 55 0.52 -17.03 -1.84
CA ALA A 55 0.13 -15.65 -1.62
C ALA A 55 0.14 -14.81 -2.91
N LEU A 56 1.15 -15.00 -3.77
CA LEU A 56 1.23 -14.34 -5.08
C LEU A 56 0.09 -14.80 -6.01
N ALA A 57 -0.13 -16.11 -6.11
CA ALA A 57 -1.17 -16.68 -6.98
C ALA A 57 -2.58 -16.21 -6.57
N VAL A 58 -2.90 -16.27 -5.27
CA VAL A 58 -4.19 -15.79 -4.75
C VAL A 58 -4.35 -14.29 -4.95
N SER A 59 -3.31 -13.49 -4.68
CA SER A 59 -3.38 -12.03 -4.86
C SER A 59 -3.54 -11.65 -6.34
N ALA A 60 -2.87 -12.35 -7.26
CA ALA A 60 -3.01 -12.15 -8.69
C ALA A 60 -4.44 -12.52 -9.17
N ALA A 61 -4.96 -13.66 -8.74
CA ALA A 61 -6.33 -14.08 -9.05
C ALA A 61 -7.37 -13.05 -8.55
N LEU A 62 -7.24 -12.59 -7.31
CA LEU A 62 -8.11 -11.56 -6.74
C LEU A 62 -7.98 -10.22 -7.47
N THR A 63 -6.76 -9.84 -7.86
CA THR A 63 -6.54 -8.61 -8.65
C THR A 63 -7.27 -8.68 -9.99
N THR A 64 -7.25 -9.84 -10.66
CA THR A 64 -7.99 -10.07 -11.90
C THR A 64 -9.50 -9.95 -11.68
N VAL A 65 -10.05 -10.61 -10.65
CA VAL A 65 -11.49 -10.53 -10.30
C VAL A 65 -11.90 -9.08 -10.01
N LEU A 66 -11.13 -8.35 -9.19
CA LEU A 66 -11.40 -6.94 -8.85
C LEU A 66 -11.18 -6.00 -10.03
N GLY A 67 -10.37 -6.40 -11.02
CA GLY A 67 -10.19 -5.71 -12.29
C GLY A 67 -11.45 -5.77 -13.17
N VAL A 68 -12.07 -6.95 -13.24
CA VAL A 68 -13.36 -7.18 -13.93
C VAL A 68 -14.48 -6.42 -13.21
N HIS A 69 -14.57 -6.55 -11.89
CA HIS A 69 -15.58 -5.86 -11.08
C HIS A 69 -15.14 -4.43 -10.74
N ARG A 70 -15.31 -3.50 -11.69
CA ARG A 70 -15.06 -2.06 -11.50
C ARG A 70 -16.35 -1.24 -11.51
N TYR A 71 -16.39 -0.16 -10.74
CA TYR A 71 -17.52 0.78 -10.76
C TYR A 71 -17.34 1.80 -11.89
N GLY A 72 -18.37 1.98 -12.71
CA GLY A 72 -18.46 2.94 -13.81
C GLY A 72 -19.89 3.50 -13.93
N ARG A 73 -20.04 4.65 -14.61
CA ARG A 73 -21.35 5.30 -14.72
C ARG A 73 -22.17 4.62 -15.82
N ASP A 74 -23.44 4.33 -15.54
CA ASP A 74 -24.40 3.83 -16.53
C ASP A 74 -24.93 4.98 -17.42
N PRO A 75 -25.73 4.69 -18.47
CA PRO A 75 -26.33 5.73 -19.32
C PRO A 75 -27.26 6.71 -18.58
N TYR A 76 -27.68 6.39 -17.35
CA TYR A 76 -28.52 7.21 -16.48
C TYR A 76 -27.71 7.88 -15.37
N ASP A 77 -26.38 7.95 -15.52
CA ASP A 77 -25.44 8.55 -14.58
C ASP A 77 -25.35 7.86 -13.20
N ARG A 78 -25.85 6.64 -13.07
CA ARG A 78 -25.78 5.86 -11.82
C ARG A 78 -24.47 5.12 -11.70
N MET A 79 -23.96 5.02 -10.47
CA MET A 79 -22.72 4.33 -10.19
C MET A 79 -22.96 2.83 -10.03
N ILE A 80 -22.60 2.04 -11.05
CA ILE A 80 -22.83 0.60 -11.07
C ILE A 80 -21.55 -0.19 -11.30
N CYS A 81 -21.54 -1.45 -10.90
CA CYS A 81 -20.48 -2.38 -11.28
C CYS A 81 -20.62 -2.74 -12.76
N MET A 82 -19.58 -2.45 -13.55
CA MET A 82 -19.57 -2.66 -15.00
C MET A 82 -19.67 -4.14 -15.42
N ALA A 83 -19.35 -5.08 -14.53
CA ALA A 83 -19.49 -6.51 -14.80
C ALA A 83 -20.87 -7.06 -14.40
N CYS A 84 -21.47 -6.53 -13.32
CA CYS A 84 -22.73 -7.06 -12.78
C CYS A 84 -23.97 -6.26 -13.19
N GLY A 85 -23.81 -5.01 -13.63
CA GLY A 85 -24.94 -4.12 -13.92
C GLY A 85 -25.68 -3.57 -12.69
N ILE A 86 -25.15 -3.76 -11.47
CA ILE A 86 -25.81 -3.39 -10.21
C ILE A 86 -24.99 -2.41 -9.39
N GLU A 87 -25.66 -1.59 -8.58
CA GLU A 87 -25.03 -0.57 -7.71
C GLU A 87 -24.20 -1.17 -6.57
N ARG A 88 -24.56 -2.37 -6.08
CA ARG A 88 -23.87 -3.07 -4.98
C ARG A 88 -23.36 -4.43 -5.45
N CYS A 89 -22.09 -4.47 -5.86
CA CYS A 89 -21.47 -5.70 -6.35
C CYS A 89 -21.24 -6.70 -5.21
N HIS A 90 -21.98 -7.80 -5.20
CA HIS A 90 -21.83 -8.89 -4.23
C HIS A 90 -20.40 -9.45 -4.19
N THR A 91 -19.72 -9.57 -5.33
CA THR A 91 -18.33 -10.06 -5.40
C THR A 91 -17.37 -9.16 -4.62
N ILE A 92 -17.41 -7.84 -4.85
CA ILE A 92 -16.54 -6.89 -4.14
C ILE A 92 -16.84 -6.92 -2.64
N HIS A 93 -18.12 -6.95 -2.26
CA HIS A 93 -18.51 -7.03 -0.85
C HIS A 93 -18.04 -8.33 -0.20
N ALA A 94 -18.21 -9.48 -0.84
CA ALA A 94 -17.80 -10.77 -0.31
C ALA A 94 -16.27 -10.84 -0.14
N VAL A 95 -15.50 -10.43 -1.15
CA VAL A 95 -14.03 -10.38 -1.05
C VAL A 95 -13.60 -9.44 0.07
N SER A 96 -14.17 -8.23 0.14
CA SER A 96 -13.84 -7.28 1.21
C SER A 96 -14.16 -7.83 2.61
N HIS A 97 -15.30 -8.51 2.76
CA HIS A 97 -15.68 -9.14 4.01
C HIS A 97 -14.70 -10.23 4.43
N VAL A 98 -14.31 -11.11 3.50
CA VAL A 98 -13.32 -12.18 3.79
C VAL A 98 -11.97 -11.59 4.18
N LEU A 99 -11.47 -10.60 3.44
CA LEU A 99 -10.20 -9.94 3.78
C LEU A 99 -10.26 -9.28 5.17
N ALA A 100 -11.39 -8.68 5.53
CA ALA A 100 -11.60 -8.11 6.85
C ALA A 100 -11.66 -9.20 7.95
N ALA A 101 -12.35 -10.33 7.69
CA ALA A 101 -12.49 -11.43 8.65
C ALA A 101 -11.16 -12.09 9.00
N TYR A 102 -10.24 -12.20 8.03
CA TYR A 102 -8.89 -12.73 8.25
C TYR A 102 -7.86 -11.66 8.64
N ALA A 103 -8.32 -10.45 8.99
CA ALA A 103 -7.48 -9.31 9.34
C ALA A 103 -6.31 -9.09 8.36
N VAL A 104 -6.57 -9.27 7.05
CA VAL A 104 -5.60 -8.97 5.99
C VAL A 104 -5.47 -7.46 5.92
N GLN A 105 -4.62 -6.92 6.79
CA GLN A 105 -4.23 -5.53 6.78
C GLN A 105 -3.15 -5.34 5.71
N PRO A 106 -3.10 -4.16 5.06
CA PRO A 106 -1.91 -3.78 4.34
C PRO A 106 -0.71 -3.98 5.26
N GLY A 107 0.31 -4.70 4.80
CA GLY A 107 1.51 -4.89 5.61
C GLY A 107 2.07 -3.51 5.99
N HIS A 108 2.57 -3.38 7.23
CA HIS A 108 3.21 -2.15 7.67
C HIS A 108 4.25 -1.73 6.64
N VAL A 109 4.21 -0.46 6.24
CA VAL A 109 5.24 0.11 5.39
C VAL A 109 6.55 0.06 6.17
N ASP A 110 7.56 -0.54 5.58
CA ASP A 110 8.94 -0.49 6.05
C ASP A 110 9.67 0.68 5.38
N ARG A 111 10.84 1.05 5.90
CA ARG A 111 11.63 2.16 5.37
C ARG A 111 11.96 2.01 3.87
N PRO A 112 12.37 0.82 3.36
CA PRO A 112 12.55 0.62 1.92
C PRO A 112 11.28 0.83 1.08
N GLU A 113 10.12 0.42 1.58
CA GLU A 113 8.84 0.63 0.92
C GLU A 113 8.40 2.09 0.95
N ALA A 114 8.64 2.80 2.05
CA ALA A 114 8.44 4.24 2.13
C ALA A 114 9.27 4.97 1.08
N TRP A 115 10.54 4.57 0.92
CA TRP A 115 11.42 5.11 -0.13
C TRP A 115 10.84 4.88 -1.53
N ARG A 116 10.46 3.63 -1.87
CA ARG A 116 9.90 3.30 -3.20
C ARG A 116 8.63 4.09 -3.51
N ARG A 117 7.74 4.25 -2.53
CA ARG A 117 6.50 5.02 -2.69
C ARG A 117 6.78 6.50 -2.89
N ALA A 118 7.75 7.04 -2.15
CA ALA A 118 8.16 8.42 -2.31
C ALA A 118 8.84 8.65 -3.67
N ASP A 119 9.74 7.77 -4.10
CA ASP A 119 10.40 7.85 -5.42
C ASP A 119 9.37 7.80 -6.56
N ALA A 120 8.40 6.89 -6.49
CA ALA A 120 7.30 6.83 -7.47
C ALA A 120 6.45 8.10 -7.48
N TYR A 121 6.17 8.69 -6.31
CA TYR A 121 5.44 9.95 -6.20
C TYR A 121 6.21 11.10 -6.85
N TYR A 122 7.47 11.32 -6.45
CA TYR A 122 8.28 12.42 -6.95
C TYR A 122 8.61 12.24 -8.44
N THR A 123 8.86 11.01 -8.91
CA THR A 123 9.02 10.73 -10.34
C THR A 123 7.75 11.03 -11.13
N GLY A 124 6.57 10.70 -10.59
CA GLY A 124 5.30 10.98 -11.23
C GLY A 124 4.91 12.47 -11.26
N VAL A 125 5.29 13.23 -10.23
CA VAL A 125 4.97 14.66 -10.10
C VAL A 125 6.01 15.56 -10.78
N GLU A 126 7.30 15.28 -10.61
CA GLU A 126 8.40 16.09 -11.13
C GLU A 126 9.00 15.55 -12.44
N GLY A 127 8.58 14.35 -12.89
CA GLY A 127 9.07 13.74 -14.13
C GLY A 127 10.54 13.29 -14.07
N ARG A 128 11.17 13.29 -12.90
CA ARG A 128 12.58 12.90 -12.70
C ARG A 128 12.80 12.24 -11.34
N HIS A 129 13.84 11.40 -11.26
CA HIS A 129 14.30 10.85 -10.00
C HIS A 129 14.92 11.95 -9.13
N VAL A 130 14.48 12.03 -7.90
CA VAL A 130 14.98 12.99 -6.90
C VAL A 130 15.71 12.20 -5.82
N VAL A 131 16.84 12.73 -5.33
CA VAL A 131 17.53 12.11 -4.19
C VAL A 131 16.67 12.34 -2.95
N LEU A 132 16.22 11.25 -2.32
CA LEU A 132 15.30 11.30 -1.18
C LEU A 132 15.98 10.86 0.12
N ALA A 133 15.84 11.67 1.17
CA ALA A 133 16.06 11.25 2.55
C ALA A 133 14.75 10.73 3.14
N ILE A 134 14.79 9.53 3.73
CA ILE A 134 13.65 8.94 4.44
C ILE A 134 13.95 8.95 5.93
N GLU A 135 13.22 9.80 6.64
CA GLU A 135 13.23 9.92 8.09
C GLU A 135 12.05 9.13 8.67
N GLU A 136 12.29 8.41 9.75
CA GLU A 136 11.29 7.57 10.39
C GLU A 136 10.73 8.26 11.64
N PHE A 137 9.42 8.15 11.84
CA PHE A 137 8.75 8.55 13.07
C PHE A 137 7.70 7.51 13.48
N ASP A 138 7.05 7.71 14.62
CA ASP A 138 6.16 6.73 15.24
C ASP A 138 4.98 6.33 14.33
N ALA A 139 4.35 7.30 13.67
CA ALA A 139 3.20 7.04 12.80
C ALA A 139 3.55 6.77 11.33
N GLY A 140 4.81 6.88 10.92
CA GLY A 140 5.14 6.81 9.49
C GLY A 140 6.57 7.16 9.12
N TYR A 141 6.71 7.65 7.89
CA TYR A 141 7.96 8.11 7.32
C TYR A 141 7.78 9.47 6.68
N ILE A 142 8.81 10.32 6.75
CA ILE A 142 8.89 11.60 6.06
C ILE A 142 9.90 11.44 4.93
N ALA A 143 9.46 11.65 3.70
CA ALA A 143 10.31 11.73 2.52
C ALA A 143 10.65 13.18 2.22
N ARG A 144 11.94 13.51 2.33
CA ARG A 144 12.48 14.83 2.01
C ARG A 144 13.34 14.77 0.75
N PRO A 145 13.08 15.63 -0.25
CA PRO A 145 14.01 15.86 -1.35
C PRO A 145 15.33 16.44 -0.83
N ALA A 146 16.46 15.98 -1.36
CA ALA A 146 17.76 16.56 -1.04
C ALA A 146 17.84 18.00 -1.59
N PRO A 147 18.45 18.95 -0.84
CA PRO A 147 18.41 20.38 -1.16
C PRO A 147 19.19 20.81 -2.43
N HIS A 148 19.66 19.90 -3.29
CA HIS A 148 20.51 20.21 -4.44
C HIS A 148 20.02 19.67 -5.79
N SER A 149 18.75 19.24 -5.90
CA SER A 149 18.16 18.84 -7.19
C SER A 149 17.47 19.99 -7.95
N ALA A 150 17.33 21.17 -7.33
CA ALA A 150 16.76 22.36 -7.97
C ALA A 150 17.87 23.21 -8.61
N GLY A 151 18.18 22.93 -9.88
CA GLY A 151 18.78 23.95 -10.72
C GLY A 151 17.74 25.05 -10.92
N ALA A 152 18.06 26.26 -10.44
CA ALA A 152 17.44 27.53 -10.78
C ALA A 152 15.92 27.52 -10.98
N ASP A 153 15.18 27.53 -9.88
CA ASP A 153 14.23 28.61 -9.58
C ASP A 153 13.72 28.40 -8.15
N ASN A 154 13.98 29.39 -7.30
CA ASN A 154 13.39 29.50 -5.98
C ASN A 154 11.89 29.76 -6.16
N ASP A 155 11.10 28.70 -6.21
CA ASP A 155 9.70 28.79 -5.85
C ASP A 155 9.47 27.97 -4.58
N ALA A 156 8.67 28.51 -3.67
CA ALA A 156 8.42 28.01 -2.33
C ALA A 156 7.59 26.72 -2.30
N GLY A 157 7.95 25.70 -3.09
CA GLY A 157 7.03 24.68 -3.57
C GLY A 157 7.40 23.21 -3.37
N THR A 158 8.63 22.83 -3.01
CA THR A 158 8.97 21.40 -2.89
C THR A 158 8.58 20.85 -1.51
N GLY A 159 7.27 20.72 -1.29
CA GLY A 159 6.70 20.11 -0.09
C GLY A 159 7.23 18.68 0.13
N VAL A 160 7.21 18.26 1.38
CA VAL A 160 7.59 16.90 1.79
C VAL A 160 6.41 15.96 1.69
N VAL A 161 6.68 14.67 1.60
CA VAL A 161 5.62 13.64 1.63
C VAL A 161 5.70 12.85 2.91
N ILE A 162 4.60 12.77 3.64
CA ILE A 162 4.43 11.86 4.76
C ILE A 162 3.76 10.58 4.27
N ILE A 163 4.36 9.44 4.61
CA ILE A 163 3.88 8.09 4.31
C ILE A 163 3.37 7.47 5.62
N ASP A 164 2.07 7.22 5.69
CA ASP A 164 1.44 6.55 6.85
C ASP A 164 1.97 5.11 6.99
N ARG A 165 2.39 4.70 8.18
CA ARG A 165 2.97 3.36 8.38
C ARG A 165 1.96 2.23 8.15
N ALA A 166 0.71 2.41 8.56
CA ALA A 166 -0.29 1.35 8.59
C ALA A 166 -0.97 1.16 7.22
N THR A 167 -1.18 2.24 6.49
CA THR A 167 -1.92 2.28 5.23
C THR A 167 -1.00 2.52 4.04
N GLY A 168 0.15 3.15 4.28
CA GLY A 168 1.05 3.65 3.25
C GLY A 168 0.44 4.74 2.39
N ALA A 169 -0.60 5.41 2.89
CA ALA A 169 -1.16 6.61 2.27
C ALA A 169 -0.09 7.72 2.22
N LEU A 170 -0.08 8.46 1.11
CA LEU A 170 0.86 9.56 0.87
C LEU A 170 0.11 10.88 1.06
N THR A 171 0.66 11.77 1.88
CA THR A 171 0.13 13.12 2.10
C THR A 171 1.23 14.14 1.89
N ARG A 172 0.94 15.24 1.18
CA ARG A 172 1.91 16.31 0.93
C ARG A 172 1.80 17.37 2.01
N TRP A 173 2.93 17.82 2.51
CA TRP A 173 3.04 18.79 3.59
C TRP A 173 4.04 19.90 3.24
N PRO A 174 3.90 21.10 3.83
CA PRO A 174 4.95 22.11 3.79
C PRO A 174 6.25 21.56 4.39
N SER A 175 7.40 22.10 3.99
CA SER A 175 8.73 21.61 4.38
C SER A 175 9.15 22.04 5.79
N TYR A 176 8.28 21.80 6.78
CA TYR A 176 8.57 22.01 8.19
C TYR A 176 9.59 21.00 8.72
N ASP A 177 10.17 21.28 9.90
CA ASP A 177 11.03 20.32 10.59
C ASP A 177 10.25 19.07 11.04
N THR A 178 10.99 18.02 11.38
CA THR A 178 10.40 16.72 11.72
C THR A 178 9.50 16.77 12.97
N PRO A 179 9.89 17.44 14.08
CA PRO A 179 9.00 17.60 15.23
C PRO A 179 7.67 18.29 14.92
N ALA A 180 7.69 19.36 14.11
CA ALA A 180 6.47 20.05 13.71
C ALA A 180 5.60 19.16 12.81
N LEU A 181 6.20 18.51 11.81
CA LEU A 181 5.47 17.58 10.94
C LEU A 181 4.84 16.42 11.71
N THR A 182 5.56 15.83 12.66
CA THR A 182 5.02 14.76 13.52
C THR A 182 3.81 15.26 14.31
N SER A 183 3.92 16.45 14.93
CA SER A 183 2.80 17.02 15.70
C SER A 183 1.59 17.32 14.81
N TYR A 184 1.79 17.95 13.66
CA TYR A 184 0.71 18.25 12.71
C TYR A 184 0.08 16.98 12.15
N TYR A 185 0.89 15.97 11.83
CA TYR A 185 0.38 14.71 11.32
C TYR A 185 -0.50 13.99 12.35
N HIS A 186 -0.13 14.04 13.64
CA HIS A 186 -0.97 13.51 14.72
C HIS A 186 -2.29 14.27 14.86
N ALA A 187 -2.29 15.59 14.76
CA ALA A 187 -3.51 16.40 14.75
C ALA A 187 -4.41 16.08 13.55
N TYR A 188 -3.83 15.95 12.35
CA TYR A 188 -4.54 15.53 11.14
C TYR A 188 -5.17 14.14 11.29
N ARG A 189 -4.46 13.17 11.87
CA ARG A 189 -5.02 11.83 12.14
C ARG A 189 -6.20 11.84 13.12
N ARG A 190 -6.28 12.85 14.00
CA ARG A 190 -7.41 13.08 14.91
C ARG A 190 -8.54 13.92 14.28
N GLY A 191 -8.34 14.45 13.08
CA GLY A 191 -9.31 15.33 12.40
C GLY A 191 -9.32 16.76 12.95
N GLU A 192 -8.21 17.21 13.54
CA GLU A 192 -8.05 18.54 14.14
C GLU A 192 -7.44 19.58 13.17
N LEU A 193 -7.15 19.16 11.93
CA LEU A 193 -6.60 19.96 10.82
C LEU A 193 -7.39 19.73 9.53
#